data_AF-A0A7X1I3Z4-F1
#
_entry.id   AF-A0A7X1I3Z4-F1
#
_cell.length_a   1.000
_cell.length_b   1.000
_cell.length_c   1.000
_cell.angle_alpha   90.00
_cell.angle_beta   90.00
_cell.angle_gamma   90.00
#
_symmetry.space_group_name_H-M   'P 1'
#
loop_
_entity.id
_entity.type
_entity.pdbx_description
1 polymer ?
#
loop_
_entity_poly.entity_id
_entity_poly.type
_entity_poly.pdbx_seq_one_letter_code
_entity_poly.pdbx_strand_id
1 'polypeptide(L)' 'MSEPEERQEIDIDIRTTAGKLADLQRRIQQATHAGSQRAVEKQHAKGKLTARERIELLLDEGSFVELDEFARHRSTNFG' A
#
# COMPACT_ATOMS: atom_id res chain seq x y z
N MET A 1 27.58 11.08 2.94
CA MET A 1 27.31 9.64 3.06
C MET A 1 26.13 9.51 3.99
N SER A 2 24.95 9.16 3.47
CA SER A 2 23.75 8.96 4.29
C SER A 2 23.65 7.47 4.57
N GLU A 3 23.65 7.09 5.84
CA GLU A 3 23.55 5.69 6.28
C GLU A 3 22.25 5.06 5.72
N PRO A 4 22.27 3.78 5.32
CA PRO A 4 21.05 3.11 4.89
C PRO A 4 20.17 2.91 6.13
N GLU A 5 18.96 3.46 6.11
CA GLU A 5 17.97 3.19 7.16
C GLU A 5 17.71 1.68 7.24
N GLU A 6 18.18 1.06 8.32
CA GLU A 6 17.87 -0.32 8.68
C GLU A 6 16.34 -0.46 8.76
N ARG A 7 15.76 -1.19 7.79
CA ARG A 7 14.37 -1.64 7.90
C ARG A 7 14.32 -2.56 9.12
N GLN A 8 13.78 -2.08 10.23
CA GLN A 8 13.48 -2.93 11.37
C GLN A 8 12.49 -4.02 10.92
N GLU A 9 13.00 -5.23 10.77
CA GLU A 9 12.19 -6.42 10.56
C GLU A 9 11.40 -6.65 11.85
N ILE A 10 10.16 -6.18 11.87
CA ILE A 10 9.25 -6.45 12.97
C ILE A 10 9.04 -7.97 12.98
N ASP A 11 9.57 -8.65 13.99
CA ASP A 11 9.33 -10.08 14.23
C ASP A 11 7.87 -10.27 14.67
N ILE A 12 6.99 -10.39 13.69
CA ILE A 12 5.56 -10.60 13.90
C ILE A 12 5.30 -12.09 14.09
N ASP A 13 4.97 -12.51 15.32
CA ASP A 13 4.52 -13.88 15.57
C ASP A 13 3.10 -14.12 15.03
N ILE A 14 3.03 -14.62 13.80
CA ILE A 14 1.80 -14.97 13.07
C ILE A 14 0.96 -16.07 13.72
N ARG A 15 1.46 -16.75 14.76
CA ARG A 15 0.71 -17.79 15.48
C ARG A 15 -0.27 -17.19 16.50
N THR A 16 -0.08 -15.93 16.88
CA THR A 16 -0.95 -15.22 17.82
C THR A 16 -2.01 -14.39 17.10
N THR A 17 -3.11 -14.07 17.79
CA THR A 17 -4.12 -13.13 17.27
C THR A 17 -3.51 -11.74 17.07
N ALA A 18 -2.73 -11.26 18.03
CA ALA A 18 -2.08 -9.95 17.95
C ALA A 18 -1.12 -9.87 16.75
N GLY A 19 -0.31 -10.90 16.50
CA GLY A 19 0.59 -10.92 15.36
C GLY A 19 -0.14 -11.00 14.02
N LYS A 20 -1.23 -11.77 13.91
CA LYS A 20 -2.07 -11.77 12.70
C LYS A 20 -2.67 -10.38 12.40
N LEU A 21 -3.10 -9.65 13.43
CA LEU A 21 -3.60 -8.29 13.28
C LEU A 21 -2.49 -7.32 12.83
N ALA A 22 -1.30 -7.44 13.42
CA ALA A 22 -0.15 -6.62 13.02
C ALA A 22 0.28 -6.91 11.56
N ASP A 23 0.29 -8.17 11.14
CA ASP A 23 0.54 -8.55 9.75
C ASP A 23 -0.53 -7.98 8.80
N LEU A 24 -1.81 -8.06 9.16
CA LEU A 24 -2.88 -7.45 8.37
C LEU A 24 -2.67 -5.93 8.21
N GLN A 25 -2.39 -5.21 9.30
CA GLN A 25 -2.12 -3.76 9.25
C GLN A 25 -0.92 -3.44 8.35
N ARG A 26 0.14 -4.25 8.43
CA ARG A 26 1.30 -4.12 7.54
C ARG A 26 0.92 -4.30 6.07
N ARG A 27 0.08 -5.30 5.75
CA ARG A 27 -0.38 -5.53 4.37
C ARG A 27 -1.27 -4.40 3.85
N ILE A 28 -2.16 -3.85 4.70
CA ILE A 28 -2.98 -2.66 4.37
C ILE A 28 -2.08 -1.48 4.01
N GLN A 29 -1.08 -1.18 4.83
CA GLN A 29 -0.11 -0.12 4.55
C GLN A 29 0.61 -0.33 3.22
N GLN A 30 1.07 -1.56 2.95
CA GLN A 30 1.73 -1.90 1.69
C GLN A 30 0.79 -1.82 0.47
N ALA A 31 -0.48 -2.16 0.60
CA ALA A 31 -1.45 -2.12 -0.49
C ALA A 31 -1.91 -0.68 -0.79
N THR A 32 -2.20 0.10 0.26
CA THR A 32 -2.53 1.52 0.16
C THR A 32 -1.40 2.32 -0.52
N HIS A 33 -0.14 1.93 -0.28
CA HIS A 33 1.05 2.53 -0.89
C HIS A 33 1.72 1.61 -1.93
N ALA A 34 0.96 0.77 -2.63
CA ALA A 34 1.52 -0.25 -3.53
C ALA A 34 2.30 0.31 -4.73
N GLY A 35 2.03 1.57 -5.11
CA GLY A 35 2.86 2.27 -6.09
C GLY A 35 4.21 2.63 -5.48
N SER A 36 5.32 2.32 -6.15
CA SER A 36 6.62 2.86 -5.73
C SER A 36 6.52 4.38 -5.58
N GLN A 37 7.20 4.96 -4.60
CA GLN A 37 7.23 6.41 -4.39
C GLN A 37 7.54 7.17 -5.70
N ARG A 38 8.46 6.62 -6.51
CA ARG A 38 8.77 7.10 -7.87
C ARG A 38 7.56 7.14 -8.81
N ALA A 39 6.67 6.15 -8.76
CA ALA A 39 5.48 6.10 -9.59
C ALA A 39 4.44 7.16 -9.17
N VAL A 40 4.30 7.40 -7.87
CA VAL A 40 3.46 8.47 -7.30
C VAL A 40 3.97 9.83 -7.76
N GLU A 41 5.25 10.10 -7.52
CA GLU A 41 5.93 11.33 -7.95
C GLU A 41 5.79 11.56 -9.46
N LYS A 42 5.90 10.51 -10.28
CA LYS A 42 5.72 10.60 -11.73
C LYS A 42 4.29 10.98 -12.14
N GLN A 43 3.26 10.60 -11.37
CA GLN A 43 1.89 11.07 -11.64
C GLN A 43 1.75 12.54 -11.26
N HIS A 44 2.22 12.92 -10.08
CA HIS A 44 2.14 14.30 -9.59
C HIS A 44 2.93 15.27 -10.47
N ALA A 45 4.12 14.89 -10.94
CA ALA A 45 4.92 15.67 -11.88
C ALA A 45 4.21 15.93 -13.23
N LYS A 46 3.21 15.11 -13.57
CA LYS A 46 2.34 15.31 -14.74
C LYS A 46 1.06 16.09 -14.43
N GLY A 47 0.93 16.63 -13.21
CA GLY A 47 -0.28 17.29 -12.74
C GLY A 47 -1.46 16.33 -12.54
N LYS A 48 -1.20 15.03 -12.36
CA LYS A 48 -2.23 14.00 -12.19
C LYS A 48 -2.25 13.49 -10.76
N LEU A 49 -3.46 13.29 -10.25
CA LEU A 49 -3.70 12.54 -9.01
C LEU A 49 -3.48 11.03 -9.22
N THR A 50 -3.09 10.33 -8.17
CA THR A 50 -3.08 8.86 -8.09
C THR A 50 -4.51 8.31 -8.16
N ALA A 51 -4.66 6.99 -8.30
CA ALA A 51 -5.99 6.37 -8.33
C ALA A 51 -6.74 6.60 -7.01
N ARG A 52 -6.08 6.44 -5.85
CA ARG A 52 -6.70 6.60 -4.53
C ARG A 52 -7.04 8.06 -4.23
N GLU A 53 -6.16 9.00 -4.55
CA GLU A 53 -6.43 10.45 -4.43
C GLU A 53 -7.67 10.88 -5.22
N ARG A 54 -7.94 10.26 -6.38
CA ARG A 54 -9.16 10.54 -7.16
C ARG A 54 -10.42 10.02 -6.48
N ILE A 55 -10.34 8.86 -5.82
CA ILE A 55 -11.46 8.28 -5.06
C ILE A 55 -11.77 9.19 -3.88
N GLU A 56 -10.75 9.61 -3.14
CA GLU A 56 -10.87 10.53 -2.00
C GLU A 56 -11.46 11.89 -2.40
N LEU A 57 -11.12 12.40 -3.59
CA LEU A 57 -11.70 13.64 -4.10
C LEU A 57 -13.18 13.50 -4.52
N LEU A 58 -13.58 12.31 -4.98
CA LEU A 58 -14.90 12.07 -5.56
C LEU A 58 -15.96 11.75 -4.50
N LEU A 59 -15.56 11.07 -3.43
CA LEU A 59 -16.48 10.51 -2.43
C LEU A 59 -16.47 11.34 -1.14
N ASP A 60 -17.56 11.24 -0.37
CA ASP A 60 -17.61 11.84 0.96
C ASP A 60 -16.56 11.20 1.87
N GLU A 61 -15.95 12.00 2.72
CA GLU A 61 -14.92 11.53 3.65
C GLU A 61 -15.45 10.37 4.51
N GLY A 62 -14.69 9.28 4.59
CA GLY A 62 -15.05 8.08 5.35
C GLY A 62 -16.13 7.18 4.72
N SER A 63 -16.65 7.52 3.53
CA SER A 63 -17.68 6.71 2.84
C SER A 63 -17.12 5.56 2.00
N PHE A 64 -15.84 5.62 1.61
CA PHE A 64 -15.24 4.62 0.74
C PHE A 64 -15.01 3.29 1.47
N VAL A 65 -15.54 2.21 0.90
CA VAL A 65 -15.29 0.83 1.34
C VAL A 65 -14.60 0.08 0.20
N GLU A 66 -13.35 -0.29 0.41
CA GLU A 66 -12.52 -0.93 -0.61
C GLU A 66 -12.85 -2.42 -0.76
N LEU A 67 -12.82 -2.89 -2.00
CA LEU A 67 -12.97 -4.30 -2.35
C LEU A 67 -11.66 -4.80 -2.97
N ASP A 68 -11.33 -6.06 -2.70
CA ASP A 68 -10.20 -6.76 -3.32
C ASP A 68 -8.83 -6.06 -3.17
N GLU A 69 -8.60 -5.32 -2.07
CA GLU A 69 -7.36 -4.55 -1.81
C GLU A 69 -6.06 -5.37 -1.97
N PHE A 70 -6.11 -6.66 -1.63
CA PHE A 70 -4.95 -7.56 -1.71
C PHE A 70 -4.88 -8.42 -2.98
N ALA A 71 -5.75 -8.17 -3.96
CA ALA A 71 -5.76 -8.95 -5.19
C ALA A 71 -4.43 -8.83 -5.95
N ARG A 72 -3.93 -9.97 -6.42
CA ARG A 72 -2.74 -10.07 -7.27
C ARG A 72 -3.07 -10.93 -8.48
N HIS A 73 -2.48 -10.60 -9.63
CA HIS A 73 -2.61 -11.45 -10.80
C HIS A 73 -1.96 -12.82 -10.53
N ARG A 74 -2.53 -13.86 -11.14
CA ARG A 74 -2.01 -15.24 -11.08
C ARG A 74 -1.24 -15.65 -12.34
N SER A 75 -1.09 -14.72 -13.29
CA SER A 75 -0.30 -14.94 -14.50
C SER A 75 1.20 -14.86 -14.19
N THR A 76 2.00 -15.66 -14.88
CA THR A 76 3.46 -15.64 -14.83
C THR A 76 4.07 -14.95 -16.06
N ASN A 77 3.25 -14.35 -16.92
CA ASN A 77 3.68 -13.73 -18.17
C ASN A 77 4.12 -12.27 -18.00
N PHE A 78 3.93 -11.71 -16.79
CA PHE A 78 4.21 -10.33 -16.46
C PHE A 78 5.19 -10.31 -15.30
N GLY A 79 6.36 -9.70 -15.52
CA GLY A 79 7.48 -9.57 -14.57
C GLY A 79 8.57 -8.71 -15.17
#